data_AF-A0A6B9FBQ2-F1
#
_entry.id   AF-A0A6B9FBQ2-F1
#
_cell.length_a   1.000
_cell.length_b   1.000
_cell.length_c   1.000
_cell.angle_alpha   90.00
_cell.angle_beta   90.00
_cell.angle_gamma   90.00
#
_symmetry.space_group_name_H-M   'P 1'
#
loop_
_entity.id
_entity.type
_entity.pdbx_description
1 polymer ?
#
loop_
_entity_poly.entity_id
_entity_poly.type
_entity_poly.pdbx_seq_one_letter_code
_entity_poly.pdbx_strand_id
1 'polypeptide(L)'
;MAPVHWLSAGVLALNVVIGVALVLGVFMFMERRIQLGAFGGLFAGAAVIYVEATIGEQLLRVSVGEMKILVLAAAFGAVLGVVGTVLTVKPEL
;
A
#
# COMPACT_ATOMS: atom_id res chain seq x y z
N MET A 1 -15.58 -13.40 22.97
CA MET A 1 -14.97 -13.20 21.65
C MET A 1 -14.86 -11.69 21.45
N ALA A 2 -13.65 -11.12 21.51
CA ALA A 2 -13.49 -9.68 21.30
C ALA A 2 -13.94 -9.34 19.86
N PRO A 3 -14.67 -8.22 19.65
CA PRO A 3 -15.25 -7.92 18.34
C PRO A 3 -14.15 -7.68 17.31
N VAL A 4 -14.15 -8.49 16.26
CA VAL A 4 -13.15 -8.56 15.18
C VAL A 4 -12.87 -7.18 14.55
N HIS A 5 -13.83 -6.25 14.63
CA HIS A 5 -13.79 -4.91 14.04
C HIS A 5 -12.64 -4.02 14.55
N TRP A 6 -12.26 -4.14 15.84
CA TRP A 6 -11.18 -3.30 16.39
C TRP A 6 -9.80 -3.69 15.85
N LEU A 7 -9.57 -4.98 15.62
CA LEU A 7 -8.32 -5.46 15.06
C LEU A 7 -8.20 -5.03 13.58
N SER A 8 -9.29 -5.14 12.83
CA SER A 8 -9.36 -4.68 11.43
C SER A 8 -9.12 -3.18 11.30
N ALA A 9 -9.71 -2.37 12.19
CA ALA A 9 -9.52 -0.93 12.23
C ALA A 9 -8.06 -0.57 12.56
N GLY A 10 -7.42 -1.28 13.50
CA GLY A 10 -6.01 -1.10 13.83
C GLY A 10 -5.09 -1.42 12.65
N VAL A 11 -5.34 -2.53 11.94
CA VAL A 11 -4.57 -2.90 10.73
C VAL A 11 -4.73 -1.87 9.62
N LEU A 12 -5.96 -1.37 9.40
CA LEU A 12 -6.21 -0.30 8.43
C LEU A 12 -5.44 0.97 8.79
N ALA A 13 -5.51 1.42 10.04
CA ALA A 13 -4.81 2.61 10.49
C ALA A 13 -3.29 2.48 10.32
N LEU A 14 -2.74 1.31 10.68
CA LEU A 14 -1.31 1.02 10.48
C LEU A 14 -0.91 1.07 9.01
N ASN A 15 -1.72 0.47 8.12
CA ASN A 15 -1.49 0.50 6.68
C ASN A 15 -1.52 1.94 6.12
N VAL A 16 -2.45 2.78 6.60
CA VAL A 16 -2.50 4.20 6.22
C VAL A 16 -1.22 4.91 6.66
N VAL A 17 -0.76 4.70 7.89
CA VAL A 17 0.48 5.31 8.40
C VAL A 17 1.69 4.87 7.57
N ILE A 18 1.82 3.57 7.30
CA ILE A 18 2.89 3.01 6.48
C ILE A 18 2.84 3.57 5.06
N GLY A 19 1.64 3.64 4.46
CA GLY A 19 1.41 4.20 3.13
C GLY A 19 1.81 5.68 3.05
N VAL A 20 1.39 6.50 4.02
CA VAL A 20 1.78 7.92 4.10
C VAL A 20 3.30 8.05 4.24
N ALA A 21 3.93 7.26 5.11
CA ALA A 21 5.37 7.28 5.30
C ALA A 21 6.12 6.89 4.01
N LEU A 22 5.65 5.87 3.29
CA LEU A 22 6.19 5.46 1.99
C LEU A 22 6.07 6.59 0.96
N VAL A 23 4.90 7.21 0.84
CA VAL A 23 4.67 8.33 -0.09
C VAL A 23 5.63 9.49 0.21
N LEU A 24 5.71 9.92 1.47
CA LEU A 24 6.62 10.99 1.89
C LEU A 24 8.09 10.64 1.62
N GLY A 25 8.49 9.41 1.91
CA GLY A 25 9.83 8.91 1.63
C GLY A 25 10.16 8.94 0.13
N VAL A 26 9.23 8.48 -0.70
CA VAL A 26 9.36 8.50 -2.16
C VAL A 26 9.48 9.92 -2.69
N PHE A 27 8.64 10.85 -2.22
CA PHE A 27 8.74 12.28 -2.60
C PHE A 27 10.10 12.87 -2.24
N MET A 28 10.57 12.66 -1.01
CA MET A 28 11.89 13.12 -0.57
C MET A 28 13.04 12.54 -1.43
N PHE A 29 12.93 11.27 -1.86
CA PHE A 29 13.91 10.69 -2.78
C PHE A 29 13.78 11.24 -4.21
N MET A 30 12.55 11.50 -4.68
CA MET A 30 12.31 12.11 -6.00
C MET A 30 12.90 13.52 -6.09
N GLU A 31 12.81 14.33 -5.02
CA GLU A 31 13.45 15.65 -4.95
C GLU A 31 14.98 15.59 -5.17
N ARG A 32 15.62 14.51 -4.71
CA ARG A 32 17.06 14.31 -4.92
C ARG A 32 17.37 13.80 -6.31
N ARG A 33 16.71 12.70 -6.72
CA ARG A 33 16.76 12.13 -8.07
C ARG A 33 15.48 11.34 -8.34
N ILE A 34 14.77 11.69 -9.42
CA ILE A 34 13.53 11.02 -9.83
C ILE A 34 13.69 9.49 -9.90
N GLN A 35 14.80 9.01 -10.47
CA GLN A 35 15.07 7.57 -10.57
C GLN A 35 15.20 6.89 -9.20
N LEU A 36 15.81 7.54 -8.21
CA LEU A 36 15.93 6.99 -6.85
C LEU A 36 14.56 6.91 -6.18
N GLY A 37 13.71 7.93 -6.34
CA GLY A 37 12.35 7.88 -5.82
C GLY A 37 11.48 6.84 -6.52
N ALA A 38 11.56 6.73 -7.84
CA ALA A 38 10.78 5.76 -8.62
C ALA A 38 11.16 4.31 -8.32
N PHE A 39 12.45 3.96 -8.45
CA PHE A 39 12.91 2.60 -8.17
C PHE A 39 12.87 2.30 -6.67
N GLY A 40 13.28 3.24 -5.83
CA GLY A 40 13.24 3.10 -4.37
C GLY A 40 11.81 2.88 -3.86
N GLY A 41 10.84 3.65 -4.37
CA GLY A 41 9.43 3.48 -4.05
C GLY A 41 8.86 2.14 -4.52
N LEU A 42 9.22 1.72 -5.74
CA LEU A 42 8.82 0.42 -6.27
C LEU A 42 9.32 -0.73 -5.38
N PHE A 43 10.61 -0.77 -5.08
CA PHE A 43 11.20 -1.85 -4.29
C PHE A 43 10.78 -1.80 -2.82
N ALA A 44 10.74 -0.62 -2.20
CA ALA A 44 10.30 -0.47 -0.82
C ALA A 44 8.81 -0.83 -0.66
N GLY A 45 7.95 -0.36 -1.58
CA GLY A 45 6.54 -0.71 -1.59
C GLY A 45 6.32 -2.21 -1.77
N ALA A 46 7.01 -2.83 -2.73
CA ALA A 46 6.93 -4.28 -2.94
C ALA A 46 7.39 -5.07 -1.70
N ALA A 47 8.49 -4.65 -1.05
CA ALA A 47 9.00 -5.28 0.15
C ALA A 47 8.00 -5.18 1.32
N VAL A 48 7.42 -4.00 1.53
CA VAL A 48 6.40 -3.78 2.58
C VAL A 48 5.18 -4.67 2.33
N ILE A 49 4.63 -4.67 1.11
CA ILE A 49 3.47 -5.50 0.76
C ILE A 49 3.77 -6.99 0.96
N TYR A 50 4.96 -7.46 0.57
CA TYR A 50 5.36 -8.85 0.77
C TYR A 50 5.40 -9.25 2.25
N VAL A 51 5.99 -8.39 3.08
CA VAL A 51 6.06 -8.61 4.54
C VAL A 51 4.67 -8.61 5.15
N GLU A 52 3.84 -7.62 4.82
CA GLU A 52 2.47 -7.51 5.33
C GLU A 52 1.60 -8.70 4.88
N ALA A 53 1.72 -9.15 3.63
CA ALA A 53 1.01 -10.30 3.11
C ALA A 53 1.43 -11.59 3.83
N THR A 54 2.72 -11.78 4.07
CA THR A 54 3.26 -12.97 4.77
C THR A 54 2.83 -12.99 6.23
N ILE A 55 2.91 -11.86 6.93
CA ILE A 55 2.45 -11.73 8.32
C ILE A 55 0.93 -11.91 8.39
N GLY A 56 0.19 -11.31 7.47
CA GLY A 56 -1.27 -11.44 7.38
C GLY A 56 -1.72 -12.88 7.15
N GLU A 57 -1.02 -13.62 6.27
CA GLU A 57 -1.28 -15.05 6.05
C GLU A 57 -1.10 -15.87 7.34
N GLN A 58 0.01 -15.64 8.06
CA GLN A 58 0.30 -16.33 9.32
C GLN A 58 -0.71 -16.01 10.42
N LEU A 59 -1.12 -14.74 10.54
CA LEU A 59 -2.00 -14.27 11.61
C LEU A 59 -3.48 -14.58 11.36
N LEU A 60 -3.94 -14.52 10.10
CA LEU A 60 -5.37 -14.60 9.78
C LEU A 60 -5.79 -15.92 9.14
N ARG A 61 -4.86 -16.83 8.79
CA ARG A 61 -5.13 -18.12 8.13
C ARG A 61 -6.09 -17.98 6.95
N VAL A 62 -5.76 -17.03 6.06
CA VAL A 62 -6.61 -16.62 4.94
C VAL A 62 -6.65 -17.72 3.86
N SER A 63 -7.84 -18.00 3.31
CA SER A 63 -7.98 -18.93 2.19
C SER A 63 -7.50 -18.32 0.86
N VAL A 64 -7.14 -19.17 -0.10
CA VAL A 64 -6.75 -18.74 -1.46
C VAL A 64 -7.85 -17.91 -2.13
N GLY A 65 -9.12 -18.17 -1.82
CA GLY A 65 -10.26 -17.40 -2.35
C GLY A 65 -10.30 -15.97 -1.81
N GLU A 66 -10.13 -15.78 -0.52
CA GLU A 66 -10.11 -14.46 0.13
C GLU A 66 -8.90 -13.64 -0.32
N MET A 67 -7.73 -14.27 -0.46
CA MET A 67 -6.53 -13.61 -0.95
C MET A 67 -6.71 -13.05 -2.36
N LYS A 68 -7.39 -13.77 -3.27
CA LYS A 68 -7.70 -13.28 -4.61
C LYS A 68 -8.57 -12.01 -4.58
N ILE A 69 -9.57 -11.96 -3.71
CA ILE A 69 -10.45 -10.79 -3.56
C ILE A 69 -9.66 -9.61 -2.99
N LEU A 70 -8.79 -9.84 -2.01
CA LEU A 70 -7.93 -8.81 -1.43
C LEU A 70 -6.95 -8.23 -2.47
N VAL A 71 -6.33 -9.09 -3.29
CA VAL A 71 -5.44 -8.65 -4.38
C VAL A 71 -6.20 -7.83 -5.41
N LEU A 72 -7.41 -8.26 -5.80
CA LEU A 72 -8.24 -7.49 -6.72
C LEU A 72 -8.62 -6.13 -6.12
N ALA A 73 -9.06 -6.08 -4.86
CA ALA A 73 -9.39 -4.83 -4.17
C ALA A 73 -8.19 -3.89 -4.08
N ALA A 74 -7.00 -4.41 -3.78
CA ALA A 74 -5.76 -3.64 -3.75
C ALA A 74 -5.40 -3.09 -5.14
N ALA A 75 -5.49 -3.92 -6.19
CA ALA A 75 -5.21 -3.50 -7.57
C ALA A 75 -6.19 -2.42 -8.05
N PHE A 76 -7.50 -2.59 -7.79
CA PHE A 76 -8.50 -1.57 -8.10
C PHE A 76 -8.25 -0.28 -7.32
N GLY A 77 -7.95 -0.37 -6.02
CA GLY A 77 -7.63 0.79 -5.20
C GLY A 77 -6.40 1.56 -5.70
N ALA A 78 -5.33 0.84 -6.08
CA ALA A 78 -4.13 1.43 -6.65
C ALA A 78 -4.41 2.15 -7.98
N VAL A 79 -5.15 1.51 -8.90
CA VAL A 79 -5.54 2.12 -10.18
C VAL A 79 -6.41 3.36 -9.96
N LEU A 80 -7.41 3.28 -9.10
CA LEU A 80 -8.27 4.42 -8.77
C LEU A 80 -7.48 5.57 -8.14
N GLY A 81 -6.53 5.25 -7.25
CA GLY A 81 -5.66 6.23 -6.63
C GLY A 81 -4.77 6.95 -7.64
N VAL A 82 -4.09 6.20 -8.53
CA VAL A 82 -3.22 6.77 -9.57
C VAL A 82 -4.05 7.59 -10.56
N VAL A 83 -5.13 7.02 -11.11
CA VAL A 83 -5.98 7.71 -12.09
C VAL A 83 -6.60 8.96 -11.46
N GLY A 84 -7.17 8.84 -10.26
CA GLY A 84 -7.74 9.97 -9.53
C GLY A 84 -6.72 11.07 -9.28
N THR A 85 -5.50 10.71 -8.90
CA THR A 85 -4.42 11.68 -8.68
C THR A 85 -4.01 12.35 -9.98
N VAL A 86 -3.79 11.61 -11.07
CA VAL A 86 -3.39 12.19 -12.38
C VAL A 86 -4.47 13.07 -12.98
N LEU A 87 -5.76 12.73 -12.79
CA LEU A 87 -6.87 13.55 -13.28
C LEU A 87 -7.07 14.81 -12.45
N THR A 88 -6.72 14.79 -11.16
CA THR A 88 -6.92 15.92 -10.24
C THR A 88 -5.70 16.84 -10.17
N VAL A 89 -4.52 16.24 -10.07
CA VAL A 89 -3.21 16.90 -9.99
C VAL A 89 -2.55 16.70 -11.35
N LYS A 90 -2.46 17.77 -12.14
CA LYS A 90 -1.71 17.73 -13.39
C LYS A 90 -0.23 17.50 -13.05
N PRO A 91 0.40 16.41 -13.50
CA PRO A 91 1.82 16.26 -13.32
C PRO A 91 2.55 17.28 -14.20
N GLU A 92 3.19 18.26 -13.56
CA GLU A 92 4.23 19.07 -14.19
C GLU A 92 5.47 18.17 -14.27
N LEU A 93 5.70 17.56 -15.44
CA LEU A 93 6.94 16.84 -15.75
C LEU A 93 8.03 17.84 -16.15
#